data_AF-A0A1I7J3I1-F1
#
_entry.id   AF-A0A1I7J3I1-F1
#
_cell.length_a   1.000
_cell.length_b   1.000
_cell.length_c   1.000
_cell.angle_alpha   90.00
_cell.angle_beta   90.00
_cell.angle_gamma   90.00
#
_symmetry.space_group_name_H-M   'P 1'
#
loop_
_entity.id
_entity.type
_entity.pdbx_description
1 polymer ?
#
loop_
_entity_poly.entity_id
_entity_poly.type
_entity_poly.pdbx_seq_one_letter_code
_entity_poly.pdbx_strand_id
1 'polypeptide(L)' 'MLRLSPRQVRGLATRLAREYGFQPSEIDRMTLDDMLWWLDDQAKEGGA' A
#
# COMPACT_ATOMS: atom_id res chain seq x y z
N MET A 1 13.73 8.47 11.34
CA MET A 1 12.83 7.41 10.85
C MET A 1 11.39 7.83 11.10
N LEU A 2 10.61 8.05 10.04
CA LEU A 2 9.17 8.32 10.19
C LEU A 2 8.50 7.01 10.64
N ARG A 3 7.94 6.96 11.87
CA ARG A 3 7.14 5.82 12.32
C ARG A 3 5.69 6.07 11.96
N LEU A 4 5.19 5.34 10.95
CA LEU A 4 3.78 5.35 10.61
C LEU A 4 3.03 4.37 11.50
N SER A 5 1.87 4.80 12.02
CA SER A 5 0.92 3.89 12.65
C SER A 5 0.27 2.98 11.59
N PRO A 6 -0.25 1.80 11.97
CA PRO A 6 -0.95 0.90 11.04
C PRO A 6 -2.07 1.59 10.26
N ARG A 7 -2.78 2.54 10.88
CA ARG A 7 -3.82 3.34 10.22
C ARG A 7 -3.25 4.25 9.13
N GLN A 8 -2.10 4.87 9.37
CA GLN A 8 -1.43 5.71 8.38
C GLN A 8 -0.87 4.88 7.23
N VAL A 9 -0.28 3.71 7.51
CA VAL A 9 0.17 2.76 6.49
C VAL A 9 -0.98 2.34 5.59
N ARG A 10 -2.12 1.92 6.17
CA ARG A 10 -3.31 1.54 5.41
C ARG A 10 -3.81 2.70 4.55
N GLY A 11 -3.88 3.92 5.09
CA GLY A 11 -4.30 5.09 4.31
C GLY A 11 -3.39 5.38 3.12
N LEU A 12 -2.08 5.21 3.30
CA LEU A 12 -1.08 5.45 2.25
C LEU A 12 -1.13 4.34 1.18
N ALA A 13 -1.21 3.07 1.59
CA ALA A 13 -1.41 1.93 0.70
C ALA A 13 -2.70 2.06 -0.12
N THR A 14 -3.83 2.40 0.50
CA THR A 14 -5.12 2.58 -0.19
C THR A 14 -5.04 3.70 -1.22
N ARG A 15 -4.37 4.81 -0.91
CA ARG A 15 -4.22 5.91 -1.86
C ARG A 15 -3.38 5.49 -3.06
N LEU A 16 -2.21 4.89 -2.83
CA LEU A 16 -1.34 4.43 -3.91
C LEU A 16 -2.03 3.35 -4.75
N ALA A 17 -2.70 2.38 -4.13
CA ALA A 17 -3.39 1.31 -4.87
C ALA A 17 -4.45 1.89 -5.84
N ARG A 18 -5.16 2.96 -5.44
CA ARG A 18 -6.09 3.68 -6.33
C ARG A 18 -5.37 4.38 -7.48
N GLU A 19 -4.22 5.01 -7.23
CA GLU A 19 -3.40 5.64 -8.28
C GLU A 19 -2.89 4.60 -9.30
N TYR A 20 -2.67 3.36 -8.86
CA TYR A 20 -2.31 2.21 -9.71
C TYR A 20 -3.51 1.47 -10.34
N GLY A 21 -4.73 1.95 -10.11
CA GLY A 21 -5.94 1.41 -10.77
C GLY A 21 -6.61 0.22 -10.09
N PHE A 22 -6.24 -0.12 -8.85
CA PHE A 22 -6.93 -1.16 -8.09
C PHE A 22 -8.38 -0.75 -7.79
N GLN A 23 -9.29 -1.71 -7.91
CA GLN A 23 -10.70 -1.51 -7.56
C GLN A 23 -10.86 -1.44 -6.03
N PRO A 24 -11.87 -0.69 -5.53
CA PRO A 24 -12.14 -0.62 -4.10
C PRO A 24 -12.33 -2.01 -3.44
N SER A 25 -13.00 -2.94 -4.14
CA SER A 25 -13.24 -4.30 -3.65
C SER A 25 -11.97 -5.17 -3.58
N GLU A 26 -10.93 -4.84 -4.34
CA GLU A 26 -9.62 -5.50 -4.26
C GLU A 26 -8.86 -4.97 -3.04
N ILE A 27 -8.89 -3.65 -2.82
CA ILE A 27 -8.26 -3.00 -1.67
C ILE A 27 -8.91 -3.46 -0.35
N ASP A 28 -10.24 -3.60 -0.32
CA ASP A 28 -10.97 -4.02 0.88
C ASP A 28 -10.64 -5.46 1.31
N ARG A 29 -10.22 -6.31 0.37
CA ARG A 29 -9.81 -7.68 0.62
C ARG A 29 -8.36 -7.82 1.06
N MET A 30 -7.53 -6.79 0.88
CA MET A 30 -6.13 -6.81 1.28
C MET A 30 -5.98 -6.75 2.80
N THR A 31 -5.22 -7.69 3.33
CA THR A 31 -4.76 -7.64 4.73
C THR A 31 -3.69 -6.56 4.90
N LEU A 32 -3.31 -6.25 6.14
CA LEU A 32 -2.21 -5.32 6.39
C LEU A 32 -0.88 -5.86 5.83
N ASP A 33 -0.66 -7.18 5.91
CA ASP A 33 0.56 -7.81 5.42
C ASP A 33 0.64 -7.76 3.88
N ASP A 34 -0.48 -7.98 3.17
CA ASP A 34 -0.55 -7.82 1.71
C ASP A 34 -0.19 -6.38 1.30
N MET A 35 -0.73 -5.39 2.02
CA MET A 35 -0.44 -3.98 1.77
C MET A 35 1.04 -3.65 2.03
N LEU A 36 1.64 -4.21 3.08
CA LEU A 36 3.04 -3.98 3.40
C LEU A 36 3.97 -4.63 2.37
N TRP A 37 3.67 -5.85 1.95
CA TRP A 37 4.41 -6.55 0.90
C TRP A 37 4.34 -5.79 -0.42
N TRP A 38 3.14 -5.36 -0.83
CA TRP A 38 2.96 -4.60 -2.06
C TRP A 38 3.67 -3.24 -2.03
N LEU A 39 3.62 -2.52 -0.91
CA LEU A 39 4.36 -1.26 -0.76
C LEU A 39 5.87 -1.45 -0.86
N ASP A 40 6.41 -2.53 -0.30
CA ASP A 40 7.84 -2.88 -0.40
C ASP A 40 8.24 -3.24 -1.84
N ASP A 41 7.38 -3.95 -2.56
CA ASP A 41 7.56 -4.30 -3.97
C ASP A 41 7.60 -3.03 -4.86
N GLN A 42 6.63 -2.13 -4.70
CA GLN A 42 6.60 -0.86 -5.44
C GLN A 42 7.79 0.06 -5.13
N ALA A 43 8.30 0.04 -3.89
CA ALA A 43 9.49 0.79 -3.52
C ALA A 43 10.76 0.27 -4.23
N LYS A 44 10.81 -1.01 -4.60
CA LYS A 44 11.91 -1.61 -5.35
C LYS A 44 11.81 -1.31 -6.84
N GLU A 45 10.60 -1.27 -7.39
CA GLU A 45 10.38 -0.94 -8.81
C GLU A 45 10.62 0.54 -9.14
N GLY A 46 10.33 1.45 -8.21
CA GLY A 46 10.59 2.89 -8.36
C GLY A 46 12.04 3.33 -8.12
N GLY A 47 12.96 2.40 -7.86
CA GLY A 47 14.37 2.64 -7.51
C GLY A 47 15.37 2.64 -8.68
N ALA A 48 14.94 3.02 -9.89
CA ALA A 48 15.77 3.15 -11.08
C ALA A 48 15.87 4.60 -11.58
#